data_AF-A0A2N0FXD5-F1
#
_entry.id   AF-A0A2N0FXD5-F1
#
_cell.length_a   1.000
_cell.length_b   1.000
_cell.length_c   1.000
_cell.angle_alpha   90.00
_cell.angle_beta   90.00
_cell.angle_gamma   90.00
#
_symmetry.space_group_name_H-M   'P 1'
#
loop_
_entity.id
_entity.type
_entity.pdbx_description
1 polymer ?
#
loop_
_entity_poly.entity_id
_entity_poly.type
_entity_poly.pdbx_seq_one_letter_code
_entity_poly.pdbx_strand_id
1 'polypeptide(L)'
;MELKEYKIKAHEYTAKASEIARQLNFAGIGIIWIVKTAFPDLKLSEFQLLMPLILISISLLSDFLQYFVGGMIWIAFYRNREEAGISKNTDVQSPEWRNKILYTFYYIKFASMFLAYIFIIITLFKYF
;
A
#
# COMPACT_ATOMS: atom_id res chain seq x y z
N MET A 1 -26.01 -13.11 -1.41
CA MET A 1 -24.61 -13.36 -1.76
C MET A 1 -24.07 -14.42 -0.83
N GLU A 2 -23.33 -15.40 -1.37
CA GLU A 2 -22.66 -16.41 -0.55
C GLU A 2 -21.37 -15.86 0.06
N LEU A 3 -20.89 -16.45 1.17
CA LEU A 3 -19.67 -16.00 1.87
C LEU A 3 -18.44 -15.93 0.94
N LYS A 4 -18.34 -16.86 -0.01
CA LYS A 4 -17.30 -16.89 -1.04
C LYS A 4 -17.33 -15.63 -1.92
N GLU A 5 -18.51 -15.14 -2.26
CA GLU A 5 -18.67 -13.94 -3.09
C GLU A 5 -18.25 -12.66 -2.35
N TYR A 6 -18.51 -12.57 -1.03
CA TYR A 6 -17.99 -11.46 -0.22
C TYR A 6 -16.46 -11.44 -0.19
N LYS A 7 -15.83 -12.61 -0.09
CA LYS A 7 -14.36 -12.73 -0.15
C LYS A 7 -13.80 -12.27 -1.50
N ILE A 8 -14.47 -12.62 -2.60
CA ILE A 8 -14.10 -12.17 -3.95
C ILE A 8 -14.21 -10.65 -4.04
N LYS A 9 -15.35 -10.06 -3.67
CA LYS A 9 -15.52 -8.60 -3.68
C LYS A 9 -14.50 -7.87 -2.82
N ALA A 10 -14.22 -8.39 -1.61
CA ALA A 10 -13.19 -7.82 -0.75
C ALA A 10 -11.81 -7.83 -1.43
N HIS A 11 -11.47 -8.91 -2.13
CA HIS A 11 -10.21 -8.98 -2.88
C HIS A 11 -10.17 -7.96 -4.04
N GLU A 12 -11.25 -7.82 -4.80
CA GLU A 12 -11.37 -6.86 -5.89
C GLU A 12 -11.17 -5.41 -5.40
N TYR A 13 -11.90 -5.00 -4.35
CA TYR A 13 -11.79 -3.65 -3.81
C TYR A 13 -10.41 -3.37 -3.21
N THR A 14 -9.82 -4.33 -2.48
CA THR A 14 -8.48 -4.14 -1.88
C THR A 14 -7.38 -4.09 -2.94
N ALA A 15 -7.50 -4.87 -4.02
CA ALA A 15 -6.60 -4.79 -5.17
C ALA A 15 -6.72 -3.44 -5.87
N LYS A 16 -7.95 -2.98 -6.15
CA LYS A 16 -8.19 -1.69 -6.80
C LYS A 16 -7.72 -0.52 -5.93
N ALA A 17 -7.96 -0.57 -4.62
CA ALA A 17 -7.51 0.45 -3.69
C ALA A 17 -5.98 0.58 -3.69
N SER A 18 -5.25 -0.53 -3.79
CA SER A 18 -3.77 -0.53 -3.84
C SER A 18 -3.24 0.08 -5.14
N GLU A 19 -3.92 -0.15 -6.26
CA GLU A 19 -3.62 0.51 -7.54
C GLU A 19 -3.81 2.03 -7.43
N ILE A 20 -4.95 2.47 -6.89
CA ILE A 20 -5.25 3.89 -6.68
C ILE A 20 -4.24 4.53 -5.71
N ALA A 21 -3.89 3.84 -4.62
CA ALA A 21 -2.92 4.31 -3.63
C ALA A 21 -1.55 4.61 -4.26
N ARG A 22 -1.08 3.77 -5.19
CA ARG A 22 0.17 4.02 -5.93
C ARG A 22 0.07 5.28 -6.79
N GLN A 23 -1.02 5.43 -7.54
CA GLN A 23 -1.25 6.61 -8.38
C GLN A 23 -1.29 7.89 -7.52
N LEU A 24 -2.01 7.86 -6.40
CA LEU A 24 -2.06 8.95 -5.43
C LEU A 24 -0.66 9.25 -4.86
N ASN A 25 0.06 8.26 -4.37
CA ASN A 25 1.42 8.47 -3.85
C ASN A 25 2.35 9.14 -4.88
N PHE A 26 2.33 8.73 -6.15
CA PHE A 26 3.09 9.40 -7.20
C PHE A 26 2.61 10.83 -7.47
N ALA A 27 1.30 11.06 -7.49
CA ALA A 27 0.73 12.40 -7.60
C ALA A 27 1.15 13.28 -6.41
N GLY A 28 1.18 12.74 -5.18
CA GLY A 28 1.63 13.43 -3.98
C GLY A 28 3.10 13.86 -4.07
N ILE A 29 3.99 12.99 -4.56
CA ILE A 29 5.38 13.36 -4.85
C ILE A 29 5.42 14.49 -5.89
N GLY A 30 4.62 14.40 -6.95
CA GLY A 30 4.50 15.43 -7.98
C GLY A 30 4.04 16.78 -7.44
N ILE A 31 3.03 16.81 -6.56
CA ILE A 31 2.54 18.03 -5.90
C ILE A 31 3.67 18.66 -5.08
N ILE A 32 4.37 17.89 -4.25
CA ILE A 32 5.46 18.39 -3.41
C ILE A 32 6.60 18.94 -4.28
N TRP A 33 6.93 18.26 -5.38
CA TRP A 33 7.93 18.71 -6.34
C TRP A 33 7.54 20.04 -6.98
N ILE A 34 6.32 20.16 -7.53
CA ILE A 34 5.81 21.39 -8.13
C ILE A 34 5.82 22.53 -7.11
N VAL A 35 5.32 22.31 -5.90
CA VAL A 35 5.29 23.32 -4.85
C VAL A 35 6.71 23.82 -4.52
N LYS A 36 7.68 22.91 -4.43
CA LYS A 36 9.08 23.26 -4.16
C LYS A 36 9.74 24.04 -5.30
N THR A 37 9.44 23.73 -6.55
CA THR A 37 10.16 24.29 -7.72
C THR A 37 9.47 25.49 -8.35
N ALA A 38 8.14 25.49 -8.44
CA ALA A 38 7.37 26.54 -9.09
C ALA A 38 7.06 27.72 -8.17
N PHE A 39 7.16 27.52 -6.84
CA PHE A 39 6.82 28.53 -5.85
C PHE A 39 7.93 28.70 -4.79
N PRO A 40 9.17 29.09 -5.21
CA PRO A 40 10.31 29.20 -4.29
C PRO A 40 10.09 30.24 -3.18
N ASP A 41 9.23 31.23 -3.42
CA ASP A 41 8.92 32.31 -2.47
C ASP A 41 8.06 31.85 -1.28
N LEU A 42 7.44 30.66 -1.33
CA LEU A 42 6.57 30.16 -0.25
C LEU A 42 7.32 29.85 1.06
N LYS A 43 8.66 29.97 1.11
CA LYS A 43 9.50 29.76 2.31
C LYS A 43 9.03 28.56 3.15
N LEU A 44 8.71 27.45 2.46
CA LEU A 44 8.23 26.23 3.10
C LEU A 44 9.33 25.64 3.96
N SER A 45 8.97 25.19 5.17
CA SER A 45 9.94 24.50 6.01
C SER A 45 10.26 23.13 5.43
N GLU A 46 11.48 22.64 5.70
CA GLU A 46 11.88 21.29 5.31
C GLU A 46 10.89 20.25 5.84
N PHE A 47 10.37 20.44 7.05
CA PHE A 47 9.37 19.53 7.63
C PHE A 47 8.09 19.45 6.80
N GLN A 48 7.58 20.58 6.28
CA GLN A 48 6.35 20.61 5.46
C GLN A 48 6.50 19.85 4.14
N LEU A 49 7.73 19.73 3.62
CA LEU A 49 8.01 19.02 2.36
C LEU A 49 8.47 17.58 2.62
N LEU A 50 9.39 17.37 3.56
CA LEU A 50 10.02 16.08 3.82
C LEU A 50 9.11 15.12 4.57
N MET A 51 8.31 15.59 5.54
CA MET A 51 7.41 14.71 6.29
C MET A 51 6.42 13.96 5.37
N PRO A 52 5.66 14.62 4.48
CA PRO A 52 4.79 13.90 3.56
C PRO A 52 5.56 13.02 2.56
N LEU A 53 6.77 13.41 2.13
CA LEU A 53 7.62 12.54 1.29
C LEU A 53 8.06 11.26 2.00
N ILE A 54 8.45 11.35 3.28
CA ILE A 54 8.81 10.18 4.10
C ILE A 54 7.60 9.26 4.24
N LEU A 55 6.42 9.81 4.55
CA LEU A 55 5.19 9.03 4.70
C LEU A 55 4.76 8.36 3.39
N ILE A 56 4.88 9.05 2.24
CA ILE A 56 4.65 8.45 0.92
C ILE A 56 5.66 7.33 0.65
N SER A 57 6.94 7.53 1.00
CA SER A 57 7.99 6.54 0.81
C SER A 57 7.72 5.26 1.63
N ILE A 58 7.30 5.42 2.89
CA ILE A 58 6.87 4.31 3.75
C ILE A 58 5.65 3.61 3.16
N SER A 59 4.69 4.38 2.62
CA SER A 59 3.51 3.83 1.97
C SER A 59 3.85 2.96 0.76
N LEU A 60 4.68 3.48 -0.15
CA LEU A 60 5.11 2.75 -1.36
C LEU A 60 5.97 1.54 -1.02
N LEU A 61 6.88 1.65 -0.05
CA LEU A 61 7.68 0.51 0.40
C LEU A 61 6.80 -0.59 1.00
N SER A 62 5.82 -0.21 1.81
CA SER A 62 4.85 -1.16 2.40
C SER A 62 3.98 -1.81 1.33
N ASP A 63 3.55 -1.06 0.31
CA ASP A 63 2.82 -1.61 -0.84
C ASP A 63 3.66 -2.65 -1.60
N PHE A 64 4.91 -2.32 -1.91
CA PHE A 64 5.84 -3.26 -2.53
C PHE A 64 6.04 -4.52 -1.68
N LEU A 65 6.32 -4.35 -0.38
CA LEU A 65 6.54 -5.47 0.55
C LEU A 65 5.31 -6.36 0.68
N GLN A 66 4.11 -5.80 0.66
CA GLN A 66 2.87 -6.58 0.67
C GLN A 66 2.85 -7.59 -0.48
N TYR A 67 3.14 -7.15 -1.71
CA TYR A 67 3.10 -8.03 -2.88
C TYR A 67 4.33 -8.94 -2.97
N PHE A 68 5.51 -8.43 -2.62
CA PHE A 68 6.75 -9.20 -2.66
C PHE A 68 6.75 -10.34 -1.63
N VAL A 69 6.46 -10.02 -0.36
CA VAL A 69 6.37 -11.01 0.72
C VAL A 69 5.18 -11.95 0.46
N GLY A 70 4.06 -11.43 -0.04
CA GLY A 70 2.92 -12.25 -0.47
C GLY A 70 3.31 -13.31 -1.50
N GLY A 71 4.01 -12.91 -2.56
CA GLY A 71 4.53 -13.82 -3.57
C GLY A 71 5.43 -14.90 -2.97
N MET A 72 6.40 -14.50 -2.14
CA MET A 72 7.31 -15.44 -1.47
C MET A 72 6.59 -16.46 -0.59
N ILE A 73 5.62 -16.00 0.21
CA ILE A 73 4.81 -16.85 1.10
C ILE A 73 4.02 -17.89 0.29
N TRP A 74 3.37 -17.47 -0.79
CA TRP A 74 2.54 -18.37 -1.60
C TRP A 74 3.37 -19.33 -2.46
N ILE A 75 4.52 -18.91 -2.98
CA ILE A 75 5.48 -19.79 -3.67
C ILE A 75 5.98 -20.88 -2.72
N ALA A 76 6.40 -20.51 -1.51
CA ALA A 76 6.86 -21.47 -0.52
C ALA A 76 5.73 -22.43 -0.09
N PHE A 77 4.51 -21.92 0.11
CA PHE A 77 3.37 -22.76 0.43
C PHE A 77 3.06 -23.77 -0.67
N TYR A 78 3.06 -23.33 -1.93
CA TYR A 78 2.81 -24.19 -3.09
C TYR A 78 3.85 -25.32 -3.17
N ARG A 79 5.14 -24.98 -3.11
CA ARG A 79 6.24 -25.96 -3.16
C ARG A 79 6.14 -26.99 -2.04
N ASN A 80 5.90 -26.55 -0.81
CA ASN A 80 5.75 -27.46 0.33
C ASN A 80 4.58 -28.45 0.17
N ARG A 81 3.49 -28.06 -0.54
CA ARG A 81 2.36 -28.97 -0.80
C ARG A 81 2.61 -29.89 -1.98
N GLU A 82 3.32 -29.40 -3.01
CA GLU A 82 3.73 -30.21 -4.15
C GLU A 82 4.73 -31.30 -3.72
N GLU A 83 5.73 -30.95 -2.90
CA GLU A 83 6.69 -31.91 -2.31
C GLU A 83 6.02 -32.94 -1.41
N ALA A 84 4.92 -32.57 -0.73
CA ALA A 84 4.11 -33.48 0.06
C ALA A 84 3.18 -34.39 -0.80
N GLY A 85 3.25 -34.31 -2.12
CA GLY A 85 2.46 -35.13 -3.05
C GLY A 85 0.97 -34.79 -3.08
N ILE A 86 0.57 -33.60 -2.62
CA ILE A 86 -0.84 -33.20 -2.66
C ILE A 86 -1.25 -32.97 -4.11
N SER A 87 -2.36 -33.59 -4.52
CA SER A 87 -2.93 -33.40 -5.86
C SER A 87 -3.29 -31.93 -6.09
N LYS A 88 -3.04 -31.46 -7.32
CA LYS A 88 -3.34 -30.07 -7.73
C LYS A 88 -4.82 -29.70 -7.59
N ASN A 89 -5.72 -30.70 -7.54
CA ASN A 89 -7.16 -30.50 -7.44
C ASN A 89 -7.70 -30.64 -6.01
N THR A 90 -6.83 -30.90 -5.02
CA THR A 90 -7.25 -30.97 -3.63
C THR A 90 -7.45 -29.56 -3.08
N ASP A 91 -8.59 -29.31 -2.45
CA ASP A 91 -8.81 -28.05 -1.73
C ASP A 91 -7.96 -28.04 -0.45
N VAL A 92 -7.04 -27.08 -0.35
CA VAL A 92 -6.09 -26.99 0.76
C VAL A 92 -6.36 -25.73 1.56
N GLN A 93 -6.66 -25.91 2.85
CA GLN A 93 -6.78 -24.79 3.78
C GLN A 93 -5.39 -24.22 4.10
N SER A 94 -5.25 -22.89 3.94
CA SER A 94 -4.07 -22.16 4.38
C SER A 94 -4.29 -21.59 5.79
N PRO A 95 -3.31 -21.71 6.70
CA PRO A 95 -3.26 -20.98 7.96
C PRO A 95 -3.45 -19.46 7.76
N GLU A 96 -4.16 -18.84 8.69
CA GLU A 96 -4.51 -17.42 8.63
C GLU A 96 -3.33 -16.46 8.84
N TRP A 97 -2.26 -16.90 9.53
CA TRP A 97 -1.12 -16.04 9.85
C TRP A 97 -0.45 -15.45 8.60
N ARG A 98 -0.48 -16.19 7.47
CA ARG A 98 0.03 -15.72 6.18
C ARG A 98 -0.71 -14.46 5.72
N ASN A 99 -2.04 -14.48 5.81
CA ASN A 99 -2.86 -13.33 5.44
C ASN A 99 -2.67 -12.17 6.41
N LYS A 100 -2.49 -12.43 7.71
CA LYS A 100 -2.26 -11.38 8.72
C LYS A 100 -1.04 -10.53 8.39
N ILE A 101 0.08 -11.15 7.98
CA ILE A 101 1.30 -10.43 7.57
C ILE A 101 1.02 -9.49 6.41
N LEU A 102 0.29 -9.96 5.39
CA LEU A 102 -0.03 -9.14 4.21
C LEU A 102 -0.98 -7.98 4.57
N TYR A 103 -1.95 -8.23 5.45
CA TYR A 103 -2.83 -7.19 5.95
C TYR A 103 -2.09 -6.15 6.81
N THR A 104 -1.05 -6.53 7.56
CA THR A 104 -0.22 -5.56 8.28
C THR A 104 0.41 -4.54 7.32
N PHE A 105 1.05 -4.99 6.23
CA PHE A 105 1.59 -4.09 5.21
C PHE A 105 0.50 -3.26 4.54
N TYR A 106 -0.66 -3.87 4.26
CA TYR A 106 -1.83 -3.19 3.72
C TYR A 106 -2.31 -2.03 4.61
N TYR A 107 -2.37 -2.22 5.93
CA TYR A 107 -2.80 -1.14 6.82
C TYR A 107 -1.73 -0.05 6.99
N ILE A 108 -0.45 -0.43 7.12
CA ILE A 108 0.65 0.54 7.23
C ILE A 108 0.69 1.45 6.01
N LYS A 109 0.54 0.90 4.79
CA LYS A 109 0.58 1.73 3.58
C LYS A 109 -0.53 2.77 3.53
N PHE A 110 -1.76 2.40 3.90
CA PHE A 110 -2.89 3.31 3.87
C PHE A 110 -2.80 4.35 4.98
N ALA A 111 -2.43 3.94 6.20
CA ALA A 111 -2.21 4.88 7.29
C ALA A 111 -1.16 5.94 6.93
N SER A 112 -0.02 5.50 6.37
CA SER A 112 1.05 6.41 5.95
C SER A 112 0.60 7.33 4.80
N MET A 113 -0.10 6.80 3.79
CA MET A 113 -0.65 7.59 2.69
C MET A 113 -1.64 8.65 3.18
N PHE A 114 -2.59 8.27 4.04
CA PHE A 114 -3.59 9.19 4.59
C PHE A 114 -2.92 10.32 5.38
N LEU A 115 -1.96 9.99 6.25
CA LEU A 115 -1.19 11.00 6.99
C LEU A 115 -0.43 11.92 6.04
N ALA A 116 0.21 11.39 4.99
CA ALA A 116 0.93 12.20 4.02
C ALA A 116 0.00 13.21 3.34
N TYR A 117 -1.18 12.78 2.91
CA TYR A 117 -2.17 13.66 2.28
C TYR A 117 -2.73 14.71 3.24
N ILE A 118 -2.90 14.39 4.53
CA ILE A 118 -3.24 15.39 5.54
C ILE A 118 -2.17 16.48 5.60
N PHE A 119 -0.88 16.12 5.65
CA PHE A 119 0.21 17.11 5.64
C PHE A 119 0.26 17.94 4.36
N ILE A 120 0.07 17.31 3.19
CA ILE A 120 0.03 18.01 1.89
C ILE A 120 -1.11 19.02 1.88
N ILE A 121 -2.33 18.60 2.25
CA ILE A 121 -3.52 19.45 2.25
C ILE A 121 -3.36 20.62 3.22
N ILE A 122 -2.92 20.37 4.46
CA ILE A 122 -2.67 21.42 5.46
C ILE A 122 -1.62 22.41 4.93
N THR A 123 -0.56 21.91 4.30
CA THR A 123 0.47 22.77 3.72
C THR A 123 -0.12 23.63 2.61
N LEU A 124 -0.88 23.06 1.68
CA LEU A 124 -1.49 23.83 0.58
C LEU A 124 -2.46 24.92 1.09
N PHE A 125 -3.32 24.60 2.06
CA PHE A 125 -4.26 25.58 2.63
C PHE A 125 -3.59 26.71 3.42
N LYS A 126 -2.41 26.49 3.99
CA LYS A 126 -1.69 27.54 4.73
C LYS A 126 -1.21 28.67 3.82
N TYR A 127 -1.07 28.41 2.52
CA TYR A 127 -0.52 29.35 1.54
C TYR A 127 -1.53 29.81 0.49
N PHE A 128 -2.81 29.47 0.69
CA PHE A 128 -3.94 30.04 -0.04
C PHE A 128 -4.59 31.12 0.84
#